data_AF-A0A1F5N985-F1
#
_entry.id   AF-A0A1F5N985-F1
#
_cell.length_a   1.000
_cell.length_b   1.000
_cell.length_c   1.000
_cell.angle_alpha   90.00
_cell.angle_beta   90.00
_cell.angle_gamma   90.00
#
_symmetry.space_group_name_H-M   'P 1'
#
loop_
_entity.id
_entity.type
_entity.pdbx_description
1 polymer ?
#
loop_
_entity_poly.entity_id
_entity_poly.type
_entity_poly.pdbx_seq_one_letter_code
_entity_poly.pdbx_strand_id
1 'polypeptide(L)'
;MLVYSSYKGDHMSDRSDDEKVAQDVFSEITEGKKSFWTTAYPTYMNRDMTRGQMRELVSIALRETGGCYKRVVEILNMPPGDYKRFMNFVTQHGVKLPFRDFRPSALLKAS
;
A
#
# COMPACT_ATOMS: atom_id res chain seq x y z
N MET A 1 -34.22 -8.61 -26.63
CA MET A 1 -34.17 -8.44 -25.17
C MET A 1 -32.72 -8.51 -24.73
N LEU A 2 -32.01 -7.39 -24.82
CA LEU A 2 -30.71 -7.15 -24.21
C LEU A 2 -30.59 -5.65 -23.96
N VAL A 3 -30.50 -5.22 -22.71
CA VAL A 3 -29.83 -3.98 -22.33
C VAL A 3 -29.22 -4.16 -20.95
N TYR A 4 -27.98 -4.63 -20.95
CA TYR A 4 -27.01 -4.55 -19.85
C TYR A 4 -26.62 -3.08 -19.66
N SER A 5 -27.47 -2.28 -19.03
CA SER A 5 -27.17 -0.86 -18.80
C SER A 5 -27.72 -0.41 -17.47
N SER A 6 -27.08 -0.83 -16.38
CA SER A 6 -27.15 -0.09 -15.12
C SER A 6 -25.98 -0.42 -14.20
N TYR A 7 -24.78 0.04 -14.58
CA TYR A 7 -23.69 0.30 -13.62
C TYR A 7 -23.09 1.66 -13.98
N LYS A 8 -23.85 2.72 -13.69
CA LYS A 8 -23.37 4.08 -13.75
C LYS A 8 -23.99 4.86 -12.59
N GLY A 9 -23.63 4.41 -11.39
CA GLY A 9 -23.76 5.16 -10.15
C GLY A 9 -22.34 5.39 -9.62
N ASP A 10 -21.93 6.64 -9.60
CA ASP A 10 -20.88 7.28 -8.79
C ASP A 10 -19.96 6.37 -7.94
N HIS A 11 -18.96 5.75 -8.56
CA HIS A 11 -17.88 5.00 -7.89
C HIS A 11 -16.63 5.88 -7.65
N MET A 12 -16.82 7.08 -7.11
CA MET A 12 -15.72 8.03 -6.88
C MET A 12 -15.33 8.18 -5.39
N SER A 13 -15.99 7.45 -4.48
CA SER A 13 -15.69 7.46 -3.03
C SER A 13 -14.72 6.36 -2.57
N ASP A 14 -14.61 5.25 -3.31
CA ASP A 14 -13.87 4.04 -2.90
C ASP A 14 -12.36 4.29 -2.71
N ARG A 15 -11.76 5.13 -3.57
CA ARG A 15 -10.31 5.37 -3.54
C ARG A 15 -9.88 6.25 -2.36
N SER A 16 -10.72 7.21 -1.97
CA SER A 16 -10.45 8.11 -0.84
C SER A 16 -10.53 7.36 0.49
N ASP A 17 -11.45 6.40 0.60
CA ASP A 17 -11.57 5.54 1.77
C ASP A 17 -10.38 4.58 1.87
N ASP A 18 -9.93 4.03 0.74
CA ASP A 18 -8.74 3.18 0.69
C ASP A 18 -7.47 3.91 1.14
N GLU A 19 -7.27 5.15 0.68
CA GLU A 19 -6.14 5.99 1.07
C GLU A 19 -6.19 6.33 2.56
N LYS A 20 -7.36 6.67 3.09
CA LYS A 20 -7.53 6.98 4.51
C LYS A 20 -7.18 5.77 5.39
N VAL A 21 -7.71 4.59 5.08
CA VAL A 21 -7.41 3.36 5.85
C VAL A 21 -5.93 3.02 5.76
N ALA A 22 -5.33 3.15 4.58
CA ALA A 22 -3.90 2.94 4.41
C ALA A 22 -3.06 3.91 5.25
N GLN A 23 -3.44 5.19 5.30
CA GLN A 23 -2.76 6.21 6.10
C GLN A 23 -2.90 5.93 7.61
N ASP A 24 -4.09 5.54 8.07
CA ASP A 24 -4.35 5.19 9.47
C ASP A 24 -3.44 4.01 9.91
N VAL A 25 -3.33 2.96 9.08
CA VAL A 25 -2.43 1.81 9.33
C VAL A 25 -0.96 2.21 9.27
N PHE A 26 -0.59 3.09 8.34
CA PHE A 26 0.78 3.60 8.21
C PHE A 26 1.20 4.34 9.49
N SER A 27 0.39 5.31 9.92
CA SER A 27 0.60 6.07 11.15
C SER A 27 0.68 5.16 12.37
N GLU A 28 -0.21 4.17 12.49
CA GLU A 28 -0.17 3.20 13.59
C GLU A 28 1.17 2.44 13.68
N ILE A 29 1.75 2.08 12.53
CA ILE A 29 3.05 1.42 12.47
C ILE A 29 4.17 2.40 12.82
N THR A 30 4.18 3.60 12.25
CA THR A 30 5.31 4.54 12.40
C THR A 30 5.32 5.27 13.74
N GLU A 31 4.16 5.49 14.35
CA GLU A 31 4.02 6.18 15.65
C GLU A 31 4.01 5.20 16.83
N GLY A 32 3.70 3.93 16.58
CA GLY A 32 3.68 2.87 17.59
C GLY A 32 4.96 2.02 17.64
N LYS A 33 5.00 1.06 18.57
CA LYS A 33 5.99 -0.04 18.58
C LYS A 33 5.52 -1.26 17.78
N LYS A 34 4.74 -1.03 16.73
CA LYS A 34 4.22 -2.09 15.86
C LYS A 34 4.99 -2.12 14.55
N SER A 35 4.88 -3.23 13.83
CA SER A 35 5.51 -3.46 12.53
C SER A 35 4.46 -3.84 11.48
N PHE A 36 4.87 -3.83 10.21
CA PHE A 36 4.07 -4.39 9.12
C PHE A 36 3.50 -5.79 9.46
N TRP A 37 4.32 -6.67 10.03
CA TRP A 37 3.93 -8.07 10.30
C TRP A 37 2.95 -8.24 11.46
N THR A 38 2.90 -7.28 12.37
CA THR A 38 2.01 -7.33 13.55
C THR A 38 0.75 -6.48 13.37
N THR A 39 0.72 -5.61 12.37
CA THR A 39 -0.42 -4.70 12.10
C THR A 39 -1.02 -4.96 10.72
N ALA A 40 -0.35 -4.54 9.65
CA ALA A 40 -0.93 -4.58 8.30
C ALA A 40 -1.14 -6.01 7.77
N TYR A 41 -0.19 -6.92 8.02
CA TYR A 41 -0.29 -8.30 7.54
C TYR A 41 -1.48 -9.06 8.14
N PRO A 42 -1.68 -9.10 9.48
CA PRO A 42 -2.85 -9.75 10.07
C PRO A 42 -4.17 -9.14 9.58
N THR A 43 -4.29 -7.81 9.55
CA THR A 43 -5.49 -7.11 9.07
C THR A 43 -5.82 -7.50 7.62
N TYR A 44 -4.81 -7.59 6.75
CA TYR A 44 -4.99 -8.04 5.37
C TYR A 44 -5.37 -9.52 5.25
N MET A 45 -4.75 -10.40 6.05
CA MET A 45 -5.04 -11.83 6.02
C MET A 45 -6.44 -12.15 6.57
N ASN A 46 -6.90 -11.39 7.56
CA ASN A 46 -8.24 -11.51 8.14
C ASN A 46 -9.34 -10.91 7.25
N ARG A 47 -8.98 -10.31 6.10
CA ARG A 47 -9.88 -9.61 5.17
C ARG A 47 -10.46 -8.31 5.72
N ASP A 48 -9.90 -7.79 6.81
CA ASP A 48 -10.22 -6.48 7.36
C ASP A 48 -9.55 -5.33 6.59
N MET A 49 -8.55 -5.65 5.74
CA MET A 49 -7.92 -4.72 4.81
C MET A 49 -8.01 -5.26 3.38
N THR A 50 -8.49 -4.43 2.44
CA THR A 50 -8.61 -4.79 1.04
C THR A 50 -7.24 -4.78 0.33
N ARG A 51 -7.19 -5.33 -0.90
CA ARG A 51 -6.00 -5.23 -1.74
C ARG A 51 -5.74 -3.78 -2.18
N GLY A 52 -6.77 -2.96 -2.35
CA GLY A 52 -6.63 -1.55 -2.70
C GLY A 52 -5.94 -0.77 -1.57
N GLN A 53 -6.46 -0.91 -0.35
CA GLN A 53 -5.85 -0.37 0.87
C GLN A 53 -4.40 -0.82 1.04
N MET A 54 -4.11 -2.11 0.89
CA MET A 54 -2.73 -2.62 1.02
C MET A 54 -1.80 -2.02 -0.04
N ARG A 55 -2.30 -1.80 -1.26
CA ARG A 55 -1.53 -1.12 -2.32
C ARG A 55 -1.29 0.33 -1.96
N GLU A 56 -2.27 1.04 -1.43
CA GLU A 56 -2.09 2.43 -1.00
C GLU A 56 -1.12 2.54 0.19
N LEU A 57 -1.12 1.59 1.12
CA LEU A 57 -0.12 1.55 2.20
C LEU A 57 1.31 1.41 1.64
N VAL A 58 1.51 0.50 0.68
CA VAL A 58 2.82 0.33 0.01
C VAL A 58 3.17 1.56 -0.83
N SER A 59 2.18 2.22 -1.44
CA SER A 59 2.32 3.46 -2.21
C SER A 59 2.83 4.60 -1.31
N ILE A 60 2.17 4.84 -0.17
CA ILE A 60 2.58 5.83 0.84
C ILE A 60 4.02 5.57 1.28
N ALA A 61 4.34 4.34 1.70
CA ALA A 61 5.69 3.98 2.14
C ALA A 61 6.76 4.17 1.02
N LEU A 62 6.41 3.89 -0.24
CA LEU A 62 7.32 4.14 -1.36
C LEU A 62 7.50 5.65 -1.63
N ARG A 63 6.46 6.49 -1.48
CA ARG A 63 6.59 7.95 -1.60
C ARG A 63 7.54 8.49 -0.53
N GLU A 64 7.32 8.11 0.74
CA GLU A 64 8.16 8.54 1.88
C GLU A 64 9.64 8.13 1.71
N THR A 65 9.90 7.02 1.05
CA THR A 65 11.26 6.50 0.86
C THR A 65 11.91 6.87 -0.47
N GLY A 66 11.21 7.63 -1.32
CA GLY A 66 11.68 7.99 -2.66
C GLY A 66 11.82 6.80 -3.61
N GLY A 67 10.92 5.81 -3.48
CA GLY A 67 10.89 4.60 -4.30
C GLY A 67 11.95 3.58 -3.91
N CYS A 68 12.22 3.40 -2.61
CA CYS A 68 13.25 2.47 -2.13
C CYS A 68 12.65 1.39 -1.21
N TYR A 69 12.38 0.21 -1.78
CA TYR A 69 11.85 -0.93 -1.01
C TYR A 69 12.70 -1.35 0.19
N LYS A 70 14.02 -1.14 0.15
CA LYS A 70 14.88 -1.42 1.33
C LYS A 70 14.52 -0.50 2.50
N ARG A 71 14.36 0.80 2.23
CA ARG A 71 13.91 1.77 3.23
C ARG A 71 12.46 1.54 3.65
N VAL A 72 11.61 1.01 2.77
CA VAL A 72 10.23 0.62 3.14
C VAL A 72 10.23 -0.39 4.29
N VAL A 73 11.15 -1.36 4.26
CA VAL A 73 11.31 -2.34 5.36
C VAL A 73 11.65 -1.63 6.67
N GLU A 74 12.52 -0.63 6.62
CA GLU A 74 12.94 0.16 7.78
C GLU A 74 11.78 0.98 8.36
N ILE A 75 11.09 1.79 7.53
CA ILE A 75 10.03 2.70 8.03
C ILE A 75 8.76 1.96 8.46
N LEU A 76 8.51 0.76 7.93
CA LEU A 76 7.40 -0.09 8.37
C LEU A 76 7.81 -1.00 9.55
N ASN A 77 8.90 -0.64 10.24
CA ASN A 77 9.39 -1.28 11.46
C ASN A 77 9.61 -2.80 11.32
N MET A 78 10.00 -3.26 10.14
CA MET A 78 10.33 -4.67 9.92
C MET A 78 11.82 -4.94 10.23
N PRO A 79 12.14 -6.13 10.75
CA PRO A 79 13.53 -6.56 10.89
C PRO A 79 14.29 -6.49 9.56
N PRO A 80 15.58 -6.09 9.54
CA PRO A 80 16.36 -5.99 8.30
C PRO A 80 16.44 -7.29 7.48
N GLY A 81 16.35 -8.45 8.15
CA GLY A 81 16.33 -9.77 7.51
C GLY A 81 15.04 -10.08 6.72
N ASP A 82 13.97 -9.32 6.94
CA ASP A 82 12.66 -9.59 6.36
C ASP A 82 12.47 -9.00 4.96
N TYR A 83 13.48 -8.35 4.37
CA TYR A 83 13.37 -7.81 3.02
C TYR A 83 12.85 -8.83 2.01
N LYS A 84 13.42 -10.04 1.97
CA LYS A 84 12.98 -11.09 1.04
C LYS A 84 11.55 -11.54 1.34
N ARG A 85 11.20 -11.66 2.63
CA ARG A 85 9.85 -12.04 3.07
C ARG A 85 8.81 -11.01 2.63
N PHE A 86 9.11 -9.72 2.82
CA PHE A 86 8.26 -8.63 2.39
C PHE A 86 8.11 -8.58 0.86
N MET A 87 9.21 -8.75 0.12
CA MET A 87 9.17 -8.77 -1.34
C MET A 87 8.36 -9.94 -1.89
N ASN A 88 8.44 -11.11 -1.25
CA ASN A 88 7.62 -12.27 -1.59
C ASN A 88 6.13 -11.98 -1.34
N PHE A 89 5.81 -11.40 -0.18
CA PHE A 89 4.45 -11.00 0.16
C PHE A 89 3.85 -10.05 -0.90
N VAL A 90 4.54 -8.96 -1.24
CA VAL A 90 3.98 -7.98 -2.19
C VAL A 90 3.79 -8.56 -3.59
N THR A 91 4.68 -9.47 -3.98
CA THR A 91 4.61 -10.17 -5.27
C THR A 91 3.43 -11.15 -5.30
N GLN A 92 3.33 -12.02 -4.28
CA GLN A 92 2.31 -13.05 -4.19
C GLN A 92 0.89 -12.46 -4.13
N HIS A 93 0.71 -11.34 -3.45
CA HIS A 93 -0.61 -10.71 -3.28
C HIS A 93 -0.94 -9.65 -4.34
N GLY A 94 -0.07 -9.44 -5.35
CA GLY A 94 -0.32 -8.46 -6.42
C GLY A 94 -0.30 -7.00 -5.94
N VAL A 95 0.40 -6.73 -4.84
CA VAL A 95 0.53 -5.39 -4.24
C VAL A 95 1.92 -4.79 -4.45
N LYS A 96 2.78 -5.46 -5.23
CA LYS A 96 4.04 -4.92 -5.72
C LYS A 96 3.77 -3.74 -6.67
N LEU A 97 4.45 -2.63 -6.43
CA LEU A 97 4.34 -1.40 -7.20
C LEU A 97 5.65 -1.11 -7.94
N PRO A 98 5.59 -0.48 -9.12
CA PRO A 98 6.77 -0.01 -9.83
C PRO A 98 7.44 1.14 -9.05
N PHE A 99 8.45 0.82 -8.24
CA PHE A 99 9.14 1.79 -7.37
C PHE A 99 9.74 3.01 -8.10
N ARG A 100 9.98 2.92 -9.41
CA ARG A 100 10.53 4.02 -10.22
C ARG A 100 9.58 5.21 -10.29
N ASP A 101 8.28 4.95 -10.23
CA ASP A 101 7.23 5.96 -10.32
C ASP A 101 7.17 6.85 -9.07
N PHE A 102 7.80 6.39 -7.99
CA PHE A 102 7.87 7.05 -6.69
C PHE A 102 9.14 7.88 -6.48
N ARG A 103 9.99 7.96 -7.50
CA ARG A 103 11.19 8.81 -7.45
C ARG A 103 10.80 10.26 -7.70
N PRO A 104 11.37 11.24 -6.99
CA PRO A 104 11.07 12.65 -7.20
C PRO A 104 11.24 13.10 -8.67
N SER A 105 12.21 12.54 -9.39
CA SER A 105 12.45 12.84 -10.81
C SER A 105 11.40 12.26 -11.77
N ALA A 106 10.62 11.26 -11.36
CA ALA A 106 9.52 10.72 -12.13
C ALA A 106 8.24 11.56 -11.95
N LEU A 107 8.02 12.09 -10.74
CA LEU A 107 6.85 12.92 -10.42
C LEU A 107 6.90 14.29 -11.11
N LEU A 108 8.09 14.88 -11.28
CA LEU A 108 8.28 16.16 -11.98
C LEU A 108 7.99 16.11 -13.48
N LYS A 109 7.81 14.93 -14.09
CA LYS A 109 7.48 14.78 -15.52
C LYS A 109 5.98 14.62 -15.78
N ALA A 110 5.17 14.56 -14.74
CA ALA A 110 3.72 14.34 -14.83
C ALA A 110 2.89 15.59 -14.51
N SER A 111 3.53 16.76 -14.40
CA SER A 111 2.92 18.10 -14.23
C SER A 111 3.22 18.97 -15.43
#